data_AF-A0A9D7GUS7-F1
#
_entry.id   AF-A0A9D7GUS7-F1
#
_cell.length_a   1.000
_cell.length_b   1.000
_cell.length_c   1.000
_cell.angle_alpha   90.00
_cell.angle_beta   90.00
_cell.angle_gamma   90.00
#
_symmetry.space_group_name_H-M   'P 1'
#
loop_
_entity.id
_entity.type
_entity.pdbx_description
1 polymer ?
#
loop_
_entity_poly.entity_id
_entity_poly.type
_entity_poly.pdbx_seq_one_letter_code
_entity_poly.pdbx_strand_id
1 'polypeptide(L)'
;MPISEIPHIADLISKGEVIAFIGAGASVTAKDPYTKKEVSGLPSATQLVQLMKKNREDYITENLTFSEACFLLQNRESSLVKFLSTHLNKNIEPLPVHKLLASLPIETFISMNFDGLLEKALEKEGKKVRRILKESDVSLVSSDEIPVVKPHGCFSHEKDIIASSEDEISFQQRFPLVDCFIKTKLASKTLLFIGFGLHDKDFEQSLQQLQQSLGTLAPHSYAYF
;
A
#
# COMPACT_ATOMS: atom_id res chain seq x y z
N MET A 1 -10.28 -5.26 -14.56
CA MET A 1 -10.74 -6.67 -14.58
C MET A 1 -12.06 -6.78 -15.35
N PRO A 2 -12.23 -7.74 -16.28
CA PRO A 2 -13.52 -8.01 -16.94
C PRO A 2 -14.59 -8.48 -15.94
N ILE A 3 -15.87 -8.13 -16.15
CA ILE A 3 -16.97 -8.57 -15.29
C ILE A 3 -17.08 -10.11 -15.22
N SER A 4 -16.71 -10.80 -16.29
CA SER A 4 -16.71 -12.27 -16.39
C SER A 4 -15.79 -12.96 -15.38
N GLU A 5 -14.75 -12.27 -14.90
CA GLU A 5 -13.77 -12.82 -13.94
C GLU A 5 -14.26 -12.72 -12.49
N ILE A 6 -15.28 -11.90 -12.20
CA ILE A 6 -15.77 -11.63 -10.84
C ILE A 6 -16.13 -12.92 -10.08
N PRO A 7 -16.87 -13.89 -10.66
CA PRO A 7 -17.20 -15.13 -9.95
C PRO A 7 -15.96 -15.94 -9.57
N HIS A 8 -14.94 -15.96 -10.41
CA HIS A 8 -13.71 -16.72 -10.15
C HIS A 8 -12.90 -16.12 -9.01
N ILE A 9 -12.66 -14.80 -9.04
CA ILE A 9 -11.97 -14.15 -7.92
C ILE A 9 -12.77 -14.20 -6.62
N ALA A 10 -14.11 -14.14 -6.67
CA ALA A 10 -14.95 -14.29 -5.49
C ALA A 10 -14.79 -15.69 -4.85
N ASP A 11 -14.71 -16.75 -5.67
CA ASP A 11 -14.44 -18.11 -5.21
C ASP A 11 -13.05 -18.21 -4.56
N LEU A 12 -12.00 -17.67 -5.20
CA LEU A 12 -10.65 -17.63 -4.63
C LEU A 12 -10.58 -16.87 -3.31
N ILE A 13 -11.26 -15.72 -3.22
CA ILE A 13 -11.38 -14.95 -1.97
C ILE A 13 -12.02 -15.83 -0.90
N SER A 14 -13.15 -16.48 -1.20
CA SER A 14 -13.88 -17.30 -0.22
C SER A 14 -13.05 -18.47 0.36
N LYS A 15 -12.06 -18.95 -0.41
CA LYS A 15 -11.12 -20.01 -0.02
C LYS A 15 -9.87 -19.50 0.70
N GLY A 16 -9.74 -18.19 0.89
CA GLY A 16 -8.53 -17.57 1.46
C GLY A 16 -7.32 -17.65 0.52
N GLU A 17 -7.54 -17.80 -0.79
CA GLU A 17 -6.48 -17.99 -1.79
C GLU A 17 -5.96 -16.66 -2.38
N VAL A 18 -6.27 -15.53 -1.73
CA VAL A 18 -5.95 -14.19 -2.23
C VAL A 18 -5.12 -13.38 -1.22
N ILE A 19 -4.13 -12.66 -1.75
CA ILE A 19 -3.41 -11.59 -1.06
C ILE A 19 -3.80 -10.27 -1.71
N ALA A 20 -4.04 -9.24 -0.90
CA ALA A 20 -4.40 -7.92 -1.41
C ALA A 20 -3.25 -6.93 -1.32
N PHE A 21 -2.99 -6.26 -2.43
CA PHE A 21 -2.09 -5.12 -2.57
C PHE A 21 -2.91 -3.83 -2.59
N ILE A 22 -2.69 -2.99 -1.59
CA ILE A 22 -3.44 -1.75 -1.39
C ILE A 22 -2.52 -0.57 -1.68
N GLY A 23 -2.89 0.23 -2.68
CA GLY A 23 -2.18 1.45 -3.01
C GLY A 23 -2.92 2.71 -2.55
N ALA A 24 -2.28 3.86 -2.79
CA ALA A 24 -2.76 5.14 -2.26
C ALA A 24 -4.16 5.50 -2.79
N GLY A 25 -4.55 5.01 -3.97
CA GLY A 25 -5.88 5.20 -4.55
C GLY A 25 -7.02 4.63 -3.69
N ALA A 26 -6.75 3.69 -2.78
CA ALA A 26 -7.75 3.21 -1.83
C ALA A 26 -8.05 4.24 -0.70
N SER A 27 -7.09 5.14 -0.43
CA SER A 27 -7.18 6.13 0.65
C SER A 27 -7.60 7.52 0.18
N VAL A 28 -7.63 7.80 -1.12
CA VAL A 28 -7.96 9.14 -1.62
C VAL A 28 -9.45 9.46 -1.58
N THR A 29 -9.77 10.76 -1.58
CA THR A 29 -11.15 11.21 -1.82
C THR A 29 -11.68 10.64 -3.12
N ALA A 30 -12.83 9.97 -3.06
CA ALA A 30 -13.45 9.32 -4.20
C ALA A 30 -14.94 9.67 -4.29
N LYS A 31 -15.46 9.70 -5.52
CA LYS A 31 -16.90 9.82 -5.77
C LYS A 31 -17.45 8.45 -6.08
N ASP A 32 -18.54 8.09 -5.43
CA ASP A 32 -19.26 6.88 -5.75
C ASP A 32 -19.76 6.95 -7.21
N PRO A 33 -19.46 5.94 -8.05
CA PRO A 33 -19.75 6.00 -9.47
C PRO A 33 -21.25 6.02 -9.78
N TYR A 34 -22.09 5.48 -8.88
CA TYR A 34 -23.53 5.35 -9.06
C TYR A 34 -24.30 6.52 -8.44
N THR A 35 -24.02 6.83 -7.17
CA THR A 35 -24.73 7.86 -6.39
C THR A 35 -24.14 9.25 -6.55
N LYS A 36 -22.93 9.36 -7.11
CA LYS A 36 -22.13 10.61 -7.21
C LYS A 36 -21.79 11.25 -5.87
N LYS A 37 -22.09 10.59 -4.75
CA LYS A 37 -21.75 11.05 -3.41
C LYS A 37 -20.24 11.00 -3.24
N GLU A 38 -19.67 12.09 -2.75
CA GLU A 38 -18.25 12.15 -2.42
C GLU A 38 -18.00 11.54 -1.04
N VAL A 39 -16.93 10.76 -0.95
CA VAL A 39 -16.38 10.26 0.30
C VAL A 39 -15.01 10.90 0.47
N SER A 40 -14.90 11.81 1.43
CA SER A 40 -13.65 12.51 1.73
C SER A 40 -12.61 11.55 2.28
N GLY A 41 -11.47 11.48 1.61
CA GLY A 41 -10.29 10.70 2.00
C GLY A 41 -9.07 11.58 2.17
N LEU A 42 -7.91 11.01 1.90
CA LEU A 42 -6.61 11.68 1.96
C LEU A 42 -6.26 12.37 0.63
N PRO A 43 -5.33 13.32 0.64
CA PRO A 43 -4.79 13.89 -0.60
C PRO A 43 -4.11 12.82 -1.46
N SER A 44 -4.31 12.89 -2.78
CA SER A 44 -3.55 12.08 -3.74
C SER A 44 -2.09 12.50 -3.81
N ALA A 45 -1.24 11.64 -4.41
CA ALA A 45 0.16 11.95 -4.70
C ALA A 45 0.32 13.31 -5.41
N THR A 46 -0.49 13.57 -6.44
CA THR A 46 -0.49 14.85 -7.18
C THR A 46 -0.90 16.02 -6.30
N GLN A 47 -1.91 15.86 -5.44
CA GLN A 47 -2.33 16.90 -4.50
C GLN A 47 -1.25 17.19 -3.45
N LEU A 48 -0.51 16.17 -2.99
CA LEU A 48 0.63 16.36 -2.09
C LEU A 48 1.75 17.17 -2.76
N VAL A 49 2.10 16.87 -4.01
CA VAL A 49 3.10 17.64 -4.76
C VAL A 49 2.68 19.11 -4.89
N GLN A 50 1.41 19.38 -5.19
CA GLN A 50 0.87 20.75 -5.23
C GLN A 50 0.95 21.46 -3.87
N LEU A 51 0.65 20.75 -2.78
CA LEU A 51 0.78 21.28 -1.41
C LEU A 51 2.23 21.56 -1.03
N MET A 52 3.17 20.72 -1.48
CA MET A 52 4.61 20.96 -1.29
C MET A 52 5.06 22.21 -2.05
N LYS A 53 4.65 22.35 -3.32
CA LYS A 53 4.97 23.47 -4.22
C LYS A 53 4.56 24.83 -3.64
N LYS A 54 3.40 24.95 -3.00
CA LYS A 54 2.81 26.23 -2.52
C LYS A 54 3.78 27.13 -1.74
N ASN A 55 4.75 26.55 -1.01
CA ASN A 55 5.74 27.31 -0.23
C ASN A 55 7.18 27.12 -0.73
N ARG A 56 7.39 26.44 -1.87
CA ARG A 56 8.68 25.89 -2.35
C ARG A 56 8.78 25.91 -3.88
N GLU A 57 8.18 26.92 -4.50
CA GLU A 57 8.11 27.03 -5.96
C GLU A 57 9.49 27.19 -6.62
N ASP A 58 10.52 27.53 -5.84
CA ASP A 58 11.90 27.67 -6.28
C ASP A 58 12.58 26.33 -6.62
N TYR A 59 12.07 25.20 -6.12
CA TYR A 59 12.62 23.88 -6.44
C TYR A 59 11.59 22.75 -6.61
N ILE A 60 10.32 22.93 -6.23
CA ILE A 60 9.26 21.94 -6.47
C ILE A 60 8.38 22.41 -7.62
N THR A 61 8.37 21.64 -8.70
CA THR A 61 7.54 21.91 -9.89
C THR A 61 6.38 20.91 -9.99
N GLU A 62 5.38 21.26 -10.79
CA GLU A 62 4.16 20.43 -10.95
C GLU A 62 4.36 19.15 -11.76
N ASN A 63 5.47 19.04 -12.49
CA ASN A 63 5.78 17.87 -13.31
C ASN A 63 6.53 16.78 -12.52
N LEU A 64 6.93 17.06 -11.28
CA LEU A 64 7.61 16.09 -10.43
C LEU A 64 6.66 14.98 -10.01
N THR A 65 7.18 13.76 -10.02
CA THR A 65 6.56 12.63 -9.32
C THR A 65 6.58 12.88 -7.81
N PHE A 66 5.74 12.14 -7.08
CA PHE A 66 5.73 12.23 -5.62
C PHE A 66 7.09 11.88 -5.00
N SER A 67 7.76 10.82 -5.48
CA SER A 67 9.08 10.42 -4.97
C SER A 67 10.15 11.49 -5.21
N GLU A 68 10.17 12.12 -6.40
CA GLU A 68 11.09 13.22 -6.70
C GLU A 68 10.82 14.46 -5.83
N ALA A 69 9.55 14.81 -5.62
CA ALA A 69 9.21 15.93 -4.74
C ALA A 69 9.61 15.65 -3.28
N CYS A 70 9.40 14.42 -2.81
CA CYS A 70 9.86 13.96 -1.49
C CYS A 70 11.38 14.06 -1.35
N PHE A 71 12.13 13.60 -2.35
CA PHE A 71 13.59 13.69 -2.41
C PHE A 71 14.09 15.13 -2.25
N LEU A 72 13.52 16.06 -3.01
CA LEU A 72 13.94 17.46 -2.96
C LEU A 72 13.61 18.10 -1.61
N LEU A 73 12.45 17.78 -1.04
CA LEU A 73 12.04 18.29 0.27
C LEU A 73 12.92 17.76 1.41
N GLN A 74 13.24 16.46 1.37
CA GLN A 74 14.10 15.81 2.37
C GLN A 74 15.49 16.44 2.40
N ASN A 75 16.09 16.64 1.23
CA ASN A 75 17.44 17.21 1.09
C ASN A 75 17.53 18.71 1.44
N ARG A 76 16.43 19.46 1.35
CA ARG A 76 16.45 20.92 1.59
C ARG A 76 15.95 21.35 2.95
N GLU A 77 14.94 20.67 3.50
CA GLU A 77 14.25 21.14 4.71
C GLU A 77 14.19 20.11 5.84
N SER A 78 14.66 18.87 5.63
CA SER A 78 14.57 17.75 6.59
C SER A 78 13.20 17.62 7.28
N SER A 79 12.14 18.12 6.63
CA SER A 79 10.79 18.26 7.20
C SER A 79 9.77 17.35 6.53
N LEU A 80 10.23 16.47 5.63
CA LEU A 80 9.40 15.57 4.82
C LEU A 80 8.43 14.77 5.68
N VAL A 81 8.95 14.06 6.69
CA VAL A 81 8.11 13.20 7.56
C VAL A 81 7.04 14.02 8.28
N LYS A 82 7.39 15.21 8.78
CA LYS A 82 6.43 16.14 9.41
C LYS A 82 5.38 16.62 8.41
N PHE A 83 5.78 16.94 7.18
CA PHE A 83 4.86 17.32 6.11
C PHE A 83 3.88 16.18 5.78
N LEU A 84 4.39 14.96 5.58
CA LEU A 84 3.58 13.79 5.29
C LEU A 84 2.62 13.47 6.44
N SER A 85 3.10 13.45 7.68
CA SER A 85 2.30 13.22 8.88
C SER A 85 1.17 14.25 9.00
N THR A 86 1.49 15.53 8.75
CA THR A 86 0.48 16.62 8.77
C THR A 86 -0.66 16.38 7.79
N HIS A 87 -0.41 15.80 6.61
CA HIS A 87 -1.41 15.65 5.55
C HIS A 87 -2.07 14.27 5.49
N LEU A 88 -1.36 13.22 5.88
CA LEU A 88 -1.78 11.83 5.72
C LEU A 88 -2.11 11.13 7.04
N ASN A 89 -1.54 11.57 8.17
CA ASN A 89 -1.86 11.01 9.50
C ASN A 89 -3.14 11.66 10.07
N LYS A 90 -4.25 11.53 9.35
CA LYS A 90 -5.53 12.11 9.75
C LYS A 90 -6.38 11.09 10.49
N ASN A 91 -7.04 11.53 11.57
CA ASN A 91 -8.03 10.72 12.25
C ASN A 91 -9.37 10.75 11.50
N ILE A 92 -9.42 10.10 10.34
CA ILE A 92 -10.65 9.91 9.56
C ILE A 92 -11.16 8.47 9.70
N GLU A 93 -12.41 8.26 9.30
CA GLU A 93 -13.01 6.92 9.25
C GLU A 93 -12.55 6.14 8.02
N PRO A 94 -12.38 4.81 8.11
CA PRO A 94 -12.02 4.02 6.95
C PRO A 94 -13.04 4.19 5.82
N LEU A 95 -12.54 4.42 4.61
CA LEU A 95 -13.38 4.53 3.41
C LEU A 95 -14.10 3.21 3.09
N PRO A 96 -15.17 3.22 2.28
CA PRO A 96 -15.92 2.02 1.91
C PRO A 96 -15.06 0.87 1.40
N VAL A 97 -14.00 1.15 0.63
CA VAL A 97 -13.06 0.14 0.14
C VAL A 97 -12.35 -0.60 1.28
N HIS A 98 -11.90 0.10 2.32
CA HIS A 98 -11.26 -0.53 3.48
C HIS A 98 -12.24 -1.42 4.24
N LYS A 99 -13.49 -0.96 4.41
CA LYS A 99 -14.54 -1.74 5.08
C LYS A 99 -14.88 -3.01 4.30
N LEU A 100 -14.99 -2.89 2.97
CA LEU A 100 -15.19 -4.03 2.10
C LEU A 100 -14.04 -5.03 2.24
N LEU A 101 -12.79 -4.58 2.09
CA LEU A 101 -11.61 -5.43 2.25
C LEU A 101 -11.54 -6.10 3.63
N ALA A 102 -11.90 -5.36 4.68
CA ALA A 102 -11.93 -5.87 6.04
C ALA A 102 -13.00 -6.95 6.23
N SER A 103 -14.12 -6.91 5.50
CA SER A 103 -15.16 -7.95 5.55
C SER A 103 -14.77 -9.25 4.81
N LEU A 104 -13.78 -9.21 3.92
CA LEU A 104 -13.36 -10.36 3.13
C LEU A 104 -12.42 -11.29 3.93
N PRO A 105 -12.44 -12.61 3.70
CA PRO A 105 -11.51 -13.57 4.31
C PRO A 105 -10.12 -13.54 3.65
N ILE A 106 -9.49 -12.36 3.60
CA ILE A 106 -8.13 -12.16 3.10
C ILE A 106 -7.15 -12.36 4.26
N GLU A 107 -6.18 -13.26 4.06
CA GLU A 107 -5.24 -13.67 5.10
C GLU A 107 -4.03 -12.74 5.22
N THR A 108 -3.69 -11.98 4.18
CA THR A 108 -2.52 -11.10 4.19
C THR A 108 -2.77 -9.88 3.30
N PHE A 109 -2.39 -8.71 3.82
CA PHE A 109 -2.42 -7.46 3.08
C PHE A 109 -1.01 -6.89 2.95
N ILE A 110 -0.73 -6.30 1.80
CA ILE A 110 0.47 -5.52 1.54
C ILE A 110 0.00 -4.12 1.17
N SER A 111 0.35 -3.13 1.98
CA SER A 111 -0.08 -1.74 1.81
C SER A 111 1.12 -0.85 1.60
N MET A 112 1.15 -0.13 0.48
CA MET A 112 2.19 0.90 0.23
C MET A 112 1.84 2.25 0.87
N ASN A 113 0.75 2.30 1.63
CA ASN A 113 0.23 3.53 2.20
C ASN A 113 0.80 3.76 3.59
N PHE A 114 1.16 5.01 3.90
CA PHE A 114 1.61 5.40 5.24
C PHE A 114 0.47 5.45 6.28
N ASP A 115 -0.76 5.70 5.83
CA ASP A 115 -1.95 5.81 6.68
C ASP A 115 -2.38 4.46 7.28
N GLY A 116 -3.19 4.50 8.35
CA GLY A 116 -3.65 3.30 9.07
C GLY A 116 -5.10 2.90 8.77
N LEU A 117 -5.69 3.31 7.64
CA LEU A 117 -7.13 3.15 7.40
C LEU A 117 -7.54 1.68 7.19
N LEU A 118 -6.69 0.89 6.53
CA LEU A 118 -6.91 -0.54 6.35
C LEU A 118 -6.90 -1.28 7.69
N GLU A 119 -5.88 -1.02 8.51
CA GLU A 119 -5.75 -1.64 9.82
C GLU A 119 -6.91 -1.26 10.73
N LYS A 120 -7.29 0.03 10.74
CA LYS A 120 -8.47 0.52 11.48
C LYS A 120 -9.76 -0.16 11.02
N ALA A 121 -9.91 -0.47 9.73
CA ALA A 121 -11.07 -1.20 9.23
C ALA A 121 -11.07 -2.67 9.70
N LEU A 122 -9.93 -3.35 9.62
CA LEU A 122 -9.76 -4.74 10.07
C LEU A 122 -10.05 -4.86 11.58
N GLU A 123 -9.49 -3.97 12.39
CA GLU A 123 -9.71 -3.93 13.84
C GLU A 123 -11.20 -3.70 14.18
N LYS A 124 -11.91 -2.86 13.41
CA LYS A 124 -13.36 -2.63 13.59
C LYS A 124 -14.22 -3.84 13.25
N GLU A 125 -13.77 -4.69 12.33
CA GLU A 125 -14.38 -5.99 12.03
C GLU A 125 -13.97 -7.08 13.04
N GLY A 126 -13.28 -6.71 14.13
CA GLY A 126 -12.87 -7.64 15.19
C GLY A 126 -11.64 -8.49 14.85
N LYS A 127 -10.93 -8.18 13.77
CA LYS A 127 -9.72 -8.90 13.36
C LYS A 127 -8.50 -8.38 14.11
N LYS A 128 -7.63 -9.30 14.55
CA LYS A 128 -6.33 -8.94 15.14
C LYS A 128 -5.35 -8.62 14.02
N VAL A 129 -4.73 -7.45 14.05
CA VAL A 129 -3.82 -6.98 12.99
C VAL A 129 -2.38 -7.00 13.48
N ARG A 130 -1.50 -7.60 12.68
CA ARG A 130 -0.04 -7.53 12.85
C ARG A 130 0.56 -6.66 11.77
N ARG A 131 1.05 -5.47 12.12
CA ARG A 131 1.84 -4.66 11.20
C ARG A 131 3.24 -5.25 11.06
N ILE A 132 3.71 -5.44 9.84
CA ILE A 132 5.08 -5.85 9.51
C ILE A 132 5.76 -4.67 8.83
N LEU A 133 6.66 -4.00 9.56
CA LEU A 133 7.42 -2.84 9.08
C LEU A 133 8.90 -3.17 8.90
N LYS A 134 9.40 -4.16 9.65
CA LYS A 134 10.81 -4.57 9.70
C LYS A 134 10.96 -6.06 9.99
N GLU A 135 12.18 -6.54 9.86
CA GLU A 135 12.59 -7.93 10.03
C GLU A 135 12.07 -8.58 11.33
N SER A 136 12.18 -7.89 12.47
CA SER A 136 11.74 -8.42 13.76
C SER A 136 10.24 -8.73 13.79
N ASP A 137 9.44 -8.02 13.02
CA ASP A 137 7.98 -8.15 13.05
C ASP A 137 7.52 -9.44 12.36
N VAL A 138 8.29 -9.96 11.39
CA VAL A 138 8.02 -11.23 10.70
C VAL A 138 7.98 -12.39 11.70
N SER A 139 8.90 -12.39 12.66
CA SER A 139 9.00 -13.44 13.69
C SER A 139 7.86 -13.43 14.71
N LEU A 140 7.10 -12.34 14.77
CA LEU A 140 6.03 -12.11 15.76
C LEU A 140 4.64 -12.41 15.21
N VAL A 141 4.52 -12.83 13.95
CA VAL A 141 3.25 -13.16 13.32
C VAL A 141 2.67 -14.41 13.96
N SER A 142 1.51 -14.29 14.62
CA SER A 142 0.74 -15.42 15.11
C SER A 142 -0.30 -15.89 14.09
N SER A 143 -0.77 -17.13 14.23
CA SER A 143 -1.76 -17.72 13.31
C SER A 143 -3.16 -17.10 13.41
N ASP A 144 -3.45 -16.39 14.49
CA ASP A 144 -4.73 -15.69 14.72
C ASP A 144 -4.69 -14.20 14.37
N GLU A 145 -3.58 -13.72 13.79
CA GLU A 145 -3.40 -12.35 13.33
C GLU A 145 -3.39 -12.26 11.81
N ILE A 146 -3.90 -11.14 11.30
CA ILE A 146 -3.81 -10.76 9.89
C ILE A 146 -2.56 -9.90 9.70
N PRO A 147 -1.56 -10.37 8.95
CA PRO A 147 -0.39 -9.58 8.61
C PRO A 147 -0.76 -8.46 7.63
N VAL A 148 -0.35 -7.25 7.99
CA VAL A 148 -0.38 -6.06 7.12
C VAL A 148 1.06 -5.60 6.94
N VAL A 149 1.65 -5.94 5.81
CA VAL A 149 3.02 -5.53 5.47
C VAL A 149 3.00 -4.11 4.95
N LYS A 150 3.88 -3.25 5.46
CA LYS A 150 4.00 -1.86 5.02
C LYS A 150 5.44 -1.54 4.60
N PRO A 151 5.81 -1.85 3.35
CA PRO A 151 7.20 -1.71 2.88
C PRO A 151 7.78 -0.32 3.07
N HIS A 152 6.94 0.72 2.92
CA HIS A 152 7.34 2.12 3.07
C HIS A 152 7.19 2.67 4.49
N GLY A 153 6.90 1.81 5.47
CA GLY A 153 6.66 2.22 6.85
C GLY A 153 5.29 2.88 7.08
N CYS A 154 5.12 3.49 8.26
CA CYS A 154 3.90 4.21 8.62
C CYS A 154 4.14 5.17 9.78
N PHE A 155 3.19 6.07 10.03
CA PHE A 155 3.34 7.12 11.06
C PHE A 155 3.42 6.63 12.51
N SER A 156 3.14 5.35 12.79
CA SER A 156 3.42 4.77 14.12
C SER A 156 4.92 4.67 14.42
N HIS A 157 5.75 4.63 13.37
CA HIS A 157 7.20 4.52 13.43
C HIS A 157 7.81 5.47 12.40
N GLU A 158 7.74 6.78 12.68
CA GLU A 158 8.13 7.85 11.74
C GLU A 158 9.56 7.71 11.17
N LYS A 159 10.48 7.11 11.94
CA LYS A 159 11.87 6.85 11.54
C LYS A 159 12.02 5.79 10.42
N ASP A 160 11.00 4.97 10.22
CA ASP A 160 10.99 3.86 9.28
C ASP A 160 10.24 4.24 7.98
N ILE A 161 9.83 5.50 7.82
CA ILE A 161 9.18 6.01 6.61
C ILE A 161 10.18 6.09 5.46
N ILE A 162 9.80 5.51 4.32
CA ILE A 162 10.54 5.54 3.05
C ILE A 162 9.64 6.24 2.04
N ALA A 163 10.07 7.41 1.55
CA ALA A 163 9.22 8.23 0.67
C ALA A 163 9.99 8.89 -0.48
N SER A 164 11.33 8.86 -0.46
CA SER A 164 12.17 9.44 -1.49
C SER A 164 12.98 8.37 -2.22
N SER A 165 13.44 8.71 -3.43
CA SER A 165 14.33 7.84 -4.20
C SER A 165 15.72 7.66 -3.58
N GLU A 166 16.15 8.52 -2.65
CA GLU A 166 17.42 8.38 -1.94
C GLU A 166 17.35 7.29 -0.86
N ASP A 167 16.14 7.00 -0.39
CA ASP A 167 15.87 5.91 0.54
C ASP A 167 15.89 4.54 -0.18
N GLU A 168 16.01 4.50 -1.52
CA GLU A 168 16.04 3.29 -2.38
C GLU A 168 17.38 2.51 -2.26
N ILE A 169 17.84 2.21 -1.05
CA ILE A 169 18.45 0.88 -0.87
C ILE A 169 17.29 -0.07 -1.13
N SER A 170 17.41 -0.95 -2.14
CA SER A 170 16.27 -1.76 -2.57
C SER A 170 15.62 -2.44 -1.37
N PHE A 171 14.29 -2.46 -1.33
CA PHE A 171 13.53 -3.06 -0.22
C PHE A 171 14.06 -4.46 0.14
N GLN A 172 14.46 -5.23 -0.88
CA GLN A 172 15.06 -6.55 -0.77
C GLN A 172 16.38 -6.56 0.04
N GLN A 173 17.23 -5.55 -0.12
CA GLN A 173 18.48 -5.43 0.63
C GLN A 173 18.25 -4.96 2.08
N ARG A 174 17.28 -4.06 2.28
CA ARG A 174 16.99 -3.50 3.60
C ARG A 174 16.20 -4.45 4.50
N PHE A 175 15.25 -5.19 3.91
CA PHE A 175 14.31 -6.06 4.62
C PHE A 175 14.20 -7.44 3.96
N PRO A 176 15.29 -8.24 3.95
CA PRO A 176 15.32 -9.53 3.25
C PRO A 176 14.32 -10.57 3.80
N LEU A 177 14.03 -10.60 5.11
CA LEU A 177 13.03 -11.51 5.65
C LEU A 177 11.61 -11.05 5.33
N VAL A 178 11.34 -9.74 5.30
CA VAL A 178 10.03 -9.23 4.86
C VAL A 178 9.83 -9.51 3.37
N ASP A 179 10.86 -9.33 2.54
CA ASP A 179 10.83 -9.69 1.12
C ASP A 179 10.60 -11.20 0.92
N CYS A 180 11.30 -12.06 1.66
CA CYS A 180 11.08 -13.50 1.65
C CYS A 180 9.65 -13.88 2.05
N PHE A 181 9.12 -13.24 3.10
CA PHE A 181 7.74 -13.41 3.53
C PHE A 181 6.75 -13.05 2.42
N ILE A 182 6.93 -11.89 1.77
CA ILE A 182 6.10 -11.47 0.63
C ILE A 182 6.22 -12.49 -0.50
N LYS A 183 7.44 -12.85 -0.95
CA LYS A 183 7.67 -13.78 -2.06
C LYS A 183 7.05 -15.15 -1.84
N THR A 184 7.12 -15.68 -0.62
CA THR A 184 6.48 -16.97 -0.26
C THR A 184 4.97 -16.91 -0.43
N LYS A 185 4.37 -15.78 -0.05
CA LYS A 185 2.93 -15.52 -0.19
C LYS A 185 2.58 -15.33 -1.68
N LEU A 186 3.35 -14.52 -2.41
CA LEU A 186 3.19 -14.29 -3.85
C LEU A 186 3.25 -15.58 -4.68
N ALA A 187 4.09 -16.55 -4.30
CA ALA A 187 4.23 -17.81 -5.01
C ALA A 187 3.06 -18.79 -4.80
N SER A 188 2.23 -18.58 -3.77
CA SER A 188 1.21 -19.55 -3.35
C SER A 188 -0.23 -19.05 -3.45
N LYS A 189 -0.46 -17.78 -3.77
CA LYS A 189 -1.77 -17.14 -3.71
C LYS A 189 -1.98 -16.19 -4.88
N THR A 190 -3.24 -16.01 -5.25
CA THR A 190 -3.67 -15.03 -6.27
C THR A 190 -3.50 -13.61 -5.75
N LEU A 191 -3.10 -12.68 -6.62
CA LEU A 191 -2.88 -11.29 -6.25
C LEU A 191 -4.08 -10.42 -6.62
N LEU A 192 -4.52 -9.57 -5.69
CA LEU A 192 -5.56 -8.57 -5.91
C LEU A 192 -5.02 -7.16 -5.64
N PHE A 193 -4.86 -6.36 -6.68
CA PHE A 193 -4.45 -4.96 -6.59
C PHE A 193 -5.66 -4.04 -6.51
N ILE A 194 -5.69 -3.17 -5.50
CA ILE A 194 -6.75 -2.18 -5.26
C ILE A 194 -6.14 -0.79 -5.11
N GLY A 195 -6.54 0.15 -5.98
CA GLY A 195 -6.09 1.55 -5.90
C GLY A 195 -4.56 1.71 -6.04
N PHE A 196 -3.92 0.76 -6.72
CA PHE A 196 -2.47 0.69 -6.84
C PHE A 196 -2.03 1.31 -8.17
N GLY A 197 -1.21 2.36 -8.10
CA GLY A 197 -0.45 2.80 -9.28
C GLY A 197 0.72 1.83 -9.46
N LEU A 198 0.74 1.07 -10.55
CA LEU A 198 1.80 0.09 -10.86
C LEU A 198 3.12 0.79 -11.25
N HIS A 199 3.67 1.62 -10.35
CA HIS A 199 4.88 2.41 -10.57
C HIS A 199 5.88 2.28 -9.42
N ASP A 200 5.65 1.31 -8.53
CA ASP A 200 6.54 1.00 -7.43
C ASP A 200 7.63 0.02 -7.92
N LYS A 201 8.85 0.53 -8.08
CA LYS A 201 9.96 -0.24 -8.67
C LYS A 201 10.32 -1.48 -7.85
N ASP A 202 10.27 -1.39 -6.52
CA ASP A 202 10.63 -2.52 -5.65
C ASP A 202 9.61 -3.65 -5.79
N PHE A 203 8.33 -3.29 -5.84
CA PHE A 203 7.28 -4.27 -6.09
C PHE A 203 7.34 -4.87 -7.51
N GLU A 204 7.56 -4.03 -8.53
CA GLU A 204 7.71 -4.48 -9.92
C GLU A 204 8.84 -5.50 -10.06
N GLN A 205 9.98 -5.27 -9.41
CA GLN A 205 11.11 -6.21 -9.41
C GLN A 205 10.73 -7.56 -8.77
N SER A 206 10.08 -7.55 -7.60
CA SER A 206 9.67 -8.79 -6.94
C SER A 206 8.62 -9.56 -7.76
N LEU A 207 7.70 -8.87 -8.44
CA LEU A 207 6.73 -9.50 -9.34
C LEU A 207 7.40 -10.08 -10.60
N GLN A 208 8.36 -9.35 -11.20
CA GLN A 208 9.12 -9.84 -12.34
C GLN A 208 9.95 -11.09 -12.00
N GLN A 209 10.62 -11.10 -10.84
CA GLN A 209 11.38 -12.27 -10.36
C GLN A 209 10.46 -13.49 -10.17
N LEU A 210 9.26 -13.28 -9.63
CA LEU A 210 8.26 -14.33 -9.48
C LEU A 210 7.84 -14.91 -10.85
N GLN A 211 7.52 -14.04 -11.80
CA GLN A 211 7.12 -14.44 -13.15
C GLN A 211 8.25 -15.18 -13.89
N GLN A 212 9.49 -14.73 -13.74
CA GLN A 212 10.66 -15.40 -14.33
C GLN A 212 10.89 -16.79 -13.70
N SER A 213 10.64 -16.94 -12.40
CA SER A 213 10.89 -18.19 -11.68
C SER A 213 9.80 -19.24 -11.91
N LEU A 214 8.53 -18.82 -11.96
CA LEU A 214 7.38 -19.73 -12.05
C LEU A 214 6.83 -19.87 -13.48
N GLY A 215 7.11 -18.92 -14.38
CA GLY A 215 6.57 -18.92 -15.74
C GLY A 215 5.05 -19.03 -15.75
N THR A 216 4.53 -20.05 -16.44
CA THR A 216 3.07 -20.30 -16.52
C THR A 216 2.45 -20.82 -15.22
N LEU A 217 3.27 -21.18 -14.22
CA LEU A 217 2.81 -21.59 -12.89
C LEU A 217 2.63 -20.40 -11.95
N ALA A 218 2.99 -19.18 -12.36
CA ALA A 218 2.78 -17.99 -11.54
C ALA A 218 1.27 -17.79 -11.31
N PRO A 219 0.82 -17.50 -10.07
CA PRO A 219 -0.58 -17.24 -9.79
C PRO A 219 -1.14 -16.08 -10.63
N HIS A 220 -2.43 -16.18 -10.97
CA HIS A 220 -3.12 -15.09 -11.64
C HIS A 220 -3.14 -13.83 -10.78
N SER A 221 -3.20 -12.68 -11.44
CA SER A 221 -3.21 -11.36 -10.82
C SER A 221 -4.38 -10.54 -11.35
N TYR A 222 -5.12 -9.90 -10.44
CA TYR A 222 -6.27 -9.08 -10.74
C TYR A 222 -6.04 -7.66 -10.26
N ALA A 223 -6.38 -6.66 -11.08
CA ALA A 223 -6.27 -5.26 -10.72
C ALA A 223 -7.59 -4.51 -10.89
N TYR A 224 -7.88 -3.68 -9.88
CA TYR A 224 -8.96 -2.71 -9.85
C TYR A 224 -8.38 -1.33 -9.51
N PHE A 225 -8.51 -0.40 -10.47
CA PHE A 225 -8.01 0.97 -10.39
C PHE A 225 -9.16 1.93 -10.14
#